data_AF-A0A345Z392-F1
#
_entry.id   AF-A0A345Z392-F1
#
_cell.length_a   1.000
_cell.length_b   1.000
_cell.length_c   1.000
_cell.angle_alpha   90.00
_cell.angle_beta   90.00
_cell.angle_gamma   90.00
#
_symmetry.space_group_name_H-M   'P 1'
#
loop_
_entity.id
_entity.type
_entity.pdbx_description
1 polymer ?
#
loop_
_entity_poly.entity_id
_entity_poly.type
_entity_poly.pdbx_seq_one_letter_code
_entity_poly.pdbx_strand_id
1 'polypeptide(L)'
;MEIWLFNTSLEILDFSVPVWAILLIFIVFAVIFLSLYISIFIKSKSKYLRDKKQSEKISEKDLYKFEDLQIDFEREISKIKKIEKSKK
;
A
#
# COMPACT_ATOMS: atom_id res chain seq x y z
N MET A 1 -20.82 17.88 34.83
CA MET A 1 -20.70 16.40 34.88
C MET A 1 -19.23 15.94 34.89
N GLU A 2 -18.24 16.82 35.02
CA GLU A 2 -16.80 16.43 34.97
C GLU A 2 -16.16 16.21 36.35
N ILE A 3 -16.80 16.66 37.42
CA ILE A 3 -16.19 16.72 38.77
C ILE A 3 -16.26 15.38 39.52
N TRP A 4 -17.17 14.48 39.14
CA TRP A 4 -17.38 13.20 39.84
C TRP A 4 -16.27 12.16 39.57
N LEU A 5 -15.56 12.24 38.45
CA LEU A 5 -14.49 11.30 38.11
C LEU A 5 -13.19 11.57 38.87
N PHE A 6 -12.95 12.81 39.31
CA PHE A 6 -11.74 13.17 40.04
C PHE A 6 -11.81 12.82 41.53
N ASN A 7 -13.03 12.68 42.08
CA ASN A 7 -13.25 12.44 43.50
C ASN A 7 -13.66 11.00 43.82
N THR A 8 -13.67 10.11 42.82
CA THR A 8 -13.98 8.69 42.98
C THR A 8 -12.70 7.89 43.01
N SER A 9 -12.50 7.18 44.12
CA SER A 9 -11.37 6.30 44.35
C SER A 9 -11.85 4.86 44.55
N LEU A 10 -11.23 3.93 43.86
CA LEU A 10 -11.45 2.50 44.03
C LEU A 10 -10.50 1.99 45.10
N GLU A 11 -11.03 1.50 46.21
CA GLU A 11 -10.24 0.76 47.19
C GLU A 11 -10.06 -0.69 46.72
N ILE A 12 -8.80 -1.09 46.56
CA ILE A 12 -8.40 -2.47 46.27
C ILE A 12 -7.48 -2.92 47.40
N LEU A 13 -7.98 -3.86 48.20
CA LEU A 13 -7.33 -4.44 49.38
C LEU A 13 -7.05 -3.42 50.51
N ASP A 14 -6.07 -2.53 50.31
CA ASP A 14 -5.66 -1.43 51.22
C ASP A 14 -5.21 -0.17 50.45
N PHE A 15 -5.29 -0.18 49.12
CA PHE A 15 -4.84 0.92 48.26
C PHE A 15 -6.03 1.60 47.59
N SER A 16 -6.13 2.92 47.79
CA SER A 16 -7.10 3.78 47.14
C SER A 16 -6.53 4.30 45.83
N VAL A 17 -7.02 3.76 44.70
CA VAL A 17 -6.58 4.17 43.36
C VAL A 17 -7.63 5.10 42.75
N PRO A 18 -7.26 6.34 42.38
CA PRO A 18 -8.19 7.24 41.72
C PRO A 18 -8.59 6.72 40.35
N VAL A 19 -9.89 6.76 40.03
CA VAL A 19 -10.44 6.26 38.76
C VAL A 19 -9.78 6.92 37.55
N TRP A 20 -9.38 8.18 37.68
CA TRP A 20 -8.68 8.92 36.63
C TRP A 20 -7.32 8.30 36.25
N ALA A 21 -6.60 7.69 37.20
CA ALA A 21 -5.33 7.01 36.89
C ALA A 21 -5.55 5.77 36.01
N ILE A 22 -6.61 5.02 36.26
CA ILE A 22 -7.00 3.85 35.45
C ILE A 22 -7.40 4.29 34.05
N LEU A 23 -8.18 5.37 33.94
CA LEU A 23 -8.59 5.94 32.66
C LEU A 23 -7.37 6.34 31.82
N LEU A 24 -6.36 6.94 32.46
CA LEU A 24 -5.13 7.37 31.80
C LEU A 24 -4.36 6.17 31.22
N ILE A 25 -4.28 5.07 31.95
CA ILE A 25 -3.67 3.82 31.46
C ILE A 25 -4.40 3.30 30.21
N PHE A 26 -5.74 3.26 30.24
CA PHE A 26 -6.53 2.86 29.08
C PHE A 26 -6.31 3.75 27.86
N ILE A 27 -6.22 5.07 28.05
CA ILE A 27 -5.92 6.02 26.97
C ILE A 27 -4.55 5.73 26.37
N VAL A 28 -3.53 5.50 27.20
CA VAL A 28 -2.17 5.17 26.72
C VAL A 28 -2.20 3.89 25.88
N PHE A 29 -2.88 2.83 26.34
CA PHE A 29 -3.03 1.61 25.56
C PHE A 29 -3.79 1.86 24.25
N ALA A 30 -4.87 2.62 24.28
CA ALA A 30 -5.63 2.96 23.07
C ALA A 30 -4.75 3.67 22.02
N VAL A 31 -3.90 4.61 22.45
CA VAL A 31 -2.96 5.30 21.56
C VAL A 31 -1.92 4.33 20.98
N ILE A 32 -1.38 3.42 21.78
CA ILE A 32 -0.42 2.41 21.32
C ILE A 32 -1.06 1.52 20.25
N PHE A 33 -2.25 0.98 20.51
CA PHE A 33 -2.96 0.13 19.54
C PHE A 33 -3.30 0.89 18.26
N LEU A 34 -3.74 2.14 18.38
CA LEU A 34 -4.04 2.99 17.23
C LEU A 34 -2.78 3.24 16.38
N SER A 35 -1.64 3.51 17.01
CA SER A 35 -0.36 3.71 16.30
C SER A 35 0.10 2.45 15.58
N LEU A 36 -0.08 1.27 16.19
CA LEU A 36 0.26 -0.01 15.57
C LEU A 36 -0.63 -0.27 14.35
N TYR A 37 -1.93 -0.03 14.49
CA TYR A 37 -2.90 -0.19 13.41
C TYR A 37 -2.56 0.72 12.21
N ILE A 38 -2.31 2.00 12.47
CA ILE A 38 -1.92 2.98 11.44
C ILE A 38 -0.59 2.56 10.78
N SER A 39 0.39 2.10 11.56
CA SER A 39 1.68 1.64 11.03
C SER A 39 1.53 0.44 10.08
N ILE A 40 0.69 -0.53 10.44
CA ILE A 40 0.38 -1.69 9.58
C ILE A 40 -0.33 -1.24 8.31
N PHE A 41 -1.32 -0.35 8.43
CA PHE A 41 -2.09 0.14 7.30
C PHE A 41 -1.22 0.90 6.28
N ILE A 42 -0.31 1.76 6.75
CA ILE A 42 0.63 2.50 5.90
C ILE A 42 1.60 1.54 5.19
N LYS A 43 2.15 0.55 5.91
CA LYS A 43 3.05 -0.45 5.32
C LYS A 43 2.35 -1.27 4.25
N SER A 44 1.10 -1.67 4.48
CA SER A 44 0.29 -2.43 3.51
C SER A 44 0.01 -1.62 2.24
N LYS A 45 -0.42 -0.36 2.38
CA LYS A 45 -0.70 0.53 1.25
C LYS A 45 0.56 0.84 0.42
N SER A 46 1.70 1.03 1.09
CA SER A 46 2.98 1.25 0.41
C SER A 46 3.40 0.06 -0.44
N LYS A 47 3.26 -1.16 0.10
CA LYS A 47 3.57 -2.39 -0.64
C LYS A 47 2.67 -2.56 -1.89
N TYR A 48 1.36 -2.36 -1.73
CA TYR A 48 0.41 -2.43 -2.83
C TYR A 48 0.70 -1.42 -3.95
N LEU A 49 1.01 -0.17 -3.60
CA LEU A 49 1.35 0.87 -4.58
C LEU A 49 2.66 0.57 -5.32
N ARG A 50 3.63 -0.05 -4.63
CA ARG A 50 4.92 -0.44 -5.22
C ARG A 50 4.75 -1.60 -6.20
N ASP A 51 3.98 -2.61 -5.82
CA ASP A 51 3.71 -3.78 -6.66
C ASP A 51 2.88 -3.38 -7.90
N LYS A 52 1.91 -2.47 -7.75
CA LYS A 52 1.13 -1.93 -8.88
C LYS A 52 1.99 -1.16 -9.87
N LYS A 53 2.87 -0.26 -9.39
CA LYS A 53 3.81 0.49 -10.26
C LYS A 53 4.80 -0.42 -10.97
N GLN A 54 5.20 -1.52 -10.35
CA GLN A 54 6.15 -2.45 -10.95
C GLN A 54 5.51 -3.31 -12.04
N SER A 55 4.26 -3.76 -11.84
CA SER A 55 3.48 -4.47 -12.86
C SER A 55 3.24 -3.61 -14.10
N GLU A 56 2.90 -2.33 -13.91
CA GLU A 56 2.65 -1.37 -14.99
C GLU A 56 3.90 -1.15 -15.86
N LYS A 57 5.08 -0.99 -15.24
CA LYS A 57 6.36 -0.86 -15.96
C LYS A 57 6.77 -2.10 -16.75
N ILE A 58 6.41 -3.29 -16.28
CA ILE A 58 6.74 -4.54 -16.99
C ILE A 58 5.84 -4.65 -18.22
N SER A 59 4.53 -4.42 -18.06
CA SER A 59 3.56 -4.41 -19.16
C SER A 59 3.93 -3.41 -20.26
N GLU A 60 4.41 -2.22 -19.89
CA GLU A 60 4.79 -1.20 -20.86
C GLU A 60 6.02 -1.63 -21.70
N LYS A 61 7.03 -2.25 -21.07
CA LYS A 61 8.21 -2.77 -21.77
C LYS A 61 7.88 -3.89 -22.75
N ASP A 62 6.95 -4.77 -22.37
CA ASP A 62 6.53 -5.87 -23.23
C ASP A 62 5.70 -5.35 -24.42
N LEU A 63 4.94 -4.27 -24.23
CA LEU A 63 4.25 -3.57 -25.31
C LEU A 63 5.22 -2.97 -26.33
N TYR A 64 6.25 -2.24 -25.88
CA TYR A 64 7.27 -1.68 -26.79
C TYR A 64 8.03 -2.77 -27.57
N LYS A 65 8.36 -3.90 -26.93
CA LYS A 65 8.97 -5.03 -27.63
C LYS A 65 8.08 -5.60 -28.72
N PHE A 66 6.76 -5.63 -28.49
CA PHE A 66 5.82 -6.11 -29.47
C PHE A 66 5.71 -5.14 -30.66
N GLU A 67 5.74 -3.83 -30.41
CA GLU A 67 5.80 -2.81 -31.48
C GLU A 67 7.06 -2.96 -32.34
N ASP A 68 8.24 -3.13 -31.74
CA ASP A 68 9.49 -3.35 -32.48
C ASP A 68 9.43 -4.59 -33.37
N LEU A 69 8.88 -5.69 -32.84
CA LEU A 69 8.70 -6.94 -33.59
C LEU A 69 7.74 -6.77 -34.77
N GLN A 70 6.66 -5.99 -34.61
CA GLN A 70 5.75 -5.68 -35.71
C GLN A 70 6.43 -4.86 -36.80
N ILE A 71 7.21 -3.84 -36.42
CA ILE A 71 7.95 -2.99 -37.36
C ILE A 71 8.94 -3.83 -38.18
N ASP A 72 9.67 -4.72 -37.53
CA ASP A 72 10.62 -5.60 -38.22
C ASP A 72 9.91 -6.60 -39.15
N PHE A 73 8.78 -7.16 -38.72
CA PHE A 73 7.96 -8.03 -39.56
C PHE A 73 7.44 -7.30 -40.81
N GLU A 74 6.91 -6.08 -40.64
CA GLU A 74 6.41 -5.27 -41.76
C GLU A 74 7.53 -4.91 -42.75
N ARG A 75 8.73 -4.64 -42.24
CA ARG A 75 9.93 -4.39 -43.04
C ARG A 75 10.34 -5.63 -43.84
N GLU A 76 10.27 -6.83 -43.26
CA GLU A 76 10.56 -8.08 -43.97
C GLU A 76 9.54 -8.38 -45.07
N ILE A 77 8.24 -8.27 -44.76
CA ILE A 77 7.17 -8.42 -45.76
C ILE A 77 7.35 -7.46 -46.93
N SER A 78 7.74 -6.21 -46.64
CA SER A 78 8.01 -5.20 -47.65
C SER A 78 9.20 -5.56 -48.56
N LYS A 79 10.26 -6.17 -48.00
CA LYS A 79 11.39 -6.68 -48.79
C LYS A 79 10.95 -7.82 -49.71
N ILE A 80 10.18 -8.78 -49.19
CA ILE A 80 9.66 -9.91 -49.97
C ILE A 80 8.78 -9.42 -51.13
N LYS A 81 7.84 -8.50 -50.86
CA LYS A 81 7.00 -7.89 -51.90
C LYS A 81 7.81 -7.18 -52.98
N LYS A 82 8.89 -6.47 -52.62
CA LYS A 82 9.77 -5.82 -53.60
C LYS A 82 10.47 -6.84 -54.50
N ILE A 83 10.97 -7.93 -53.93
CA ILE A 83 11.63 -9.02 -54.68
C ILE A 83 10.66 -9.66 -55.66
N GLU A 84 9.43 -9.98 -55.21
CA GLU A 84 8.39 -10.57 -56.05
C GLU A 84 8.00 -9.66 -57.22
N LYS A 85 7.86 -8.35 -56.97
CA LYS A 85 7.53 -7.36 -58.00
C LYS A 85 8.66 -7.15 -59.02
N SER A 86 9.91 -7.38 -58.63
CA SER A 86 11.09 -7.31 -59.52
C SER A 86 11.30 -8.57 -60.37
N LYS A 87 10.67 -9.69 -59.99
CA LYS A 87 10.73 -10.96 -60.72
C LYS A 87 9.65 -11.11 -61.80
N LYS A 88 8.67 -10.20 -61.83
CA LYS A 88 7.68 -10.05 -62.90
C LYS A 88 8.20 -9.05 -63.93
#